data_AF-A0A158FJV9-F1
#
_entry.id   AF-A0A158FJV9-F1
#
_cell.length_a   1.000
_cell.length_b   1.000
_cell.length_c   1.000
_cell.angle_alpha   90.00
_cell.angle_beta   90.00
_cell.angle_gamma   90.00
#
_symmetry.space_group_name_H-M   'P 1'
#
loop_
_entity.id
_entity.type
_entity.pdbx_description
1 polymer ?
#
loop_
_entity_poly.entity_id
_entity_poly.type
_entity_poly.pdbx_seq_one_letter_code
_entity_poly.pdbx_strand_id
1 'polypeptide(L)' 'MSYGNPHELLELVSSALPPRNERGHTGQEDFEYFCAYTGLREANVGADAFAWAKLAFLSAWRRRAERAEISDERSH' A
#
# COMPACT_ATOMS: atom_id res chain seq x y z
N MET A 1 -18.28 -3.14 15.53
CA MET A 1 -17.25 -3.73 14.65
C MET A 1 -15.94 -3.07 14.98
N SER A 2 -15.03 -3.75 15.66
CA SER A 2 -13.66 -3.26 15.81
C SER A 2 -12.87 -3.77 14.61
N TYR A 3 -12.41 -2.87 13.75
CA TYR A 3 -11.66 -3.19 12.54
C TYR A 3 -10.23 -3.71 12.84
N GLY A 4 -9.91 -4.12 14.07
CA GLY A 4 -8.58 -4.54 14.50
C GLY A 4 -7.61 -3.36 14.74
N ASN A 5 -6.38 -3.68 15.14
CA ASN A 5 -5.29 -2.71 15.29
C ASN A 5 -4.69 -2.43 13.90
N PRO A 6 -4.70 -1.18 13.40
CA PRO A 6 -4.22 -0.87 12.05
C PRO A 6 -2.75 -1.19 11.86
N HIS A 7 -1.93 -1.12 12.92
CA HIS A 7 -0.51 -1.42 12.86
C HIS A 7 -0.27 -2.93 12.66
N GLU A 8 -1.02 -3.78 13.35
CA GLU A 8 -0.95 -5.24 13.17
C GLU A 8 -1.44 -5.67 11.77
N LEU A 9 -2.50 -5.03 11.28
CA LEU A 9 -3.00 -5.28 9.93
C LEU A 9 -2.01 -4.83 8.86
N LEU A 10 -1.25 -3.78 9.13
CA LEU A 10 -0.24 -3.27 8.21
C LEU A 10 0.86 -4.30 7.97
N GLU A 11 1.32 -4.98 9.03
CA GLU A 11 2.32 -6.05 8.93
C GLU A 11 1.80 -7.19 8.06
N LEU A 12 0.55 -7.61 8.28
CA LEU A 12 -0.08 -8.66 7.48
C LEU A 12 -0.16 -8.27 6.00
N VAL A 13 -0.64 -7.06 5.68
CA VAL A 13 -0.73 -6.59 4.29
C VAL A 13 0.64 -6.45 3.66
N SER A 14 1.63 -5.92 4.38
CA SER A 14 2.99 -5.70 3.89
C SER A 14 3.69 -7.02 3.53
N SER A 15 3.46 -8.07 4.31
CA SER A 15 4.01 -9.41 4.01
C SER A 15 3.42 -10.06 2.75
N ALA A 16 2.23 -9.61 2.34
CA ALA A 16 1.52 -10.11 1.17
C ALA A 16 1.71 -9.22 -0.08
N LEU A 17 2.55 -8.18 -0.02
CA LEU A 17 2.80 -7.33 -1.18
C LEU A 17 3.74 -8.02 -2.18
N PRO A 18 3.48 -7.92 -3.49
CA PRO A 18 4.48 -8.28 -4.48
C PRO A 18 5.71 -7.36 -4.32
N PRO A 19 6.91 -7.85 -4.69
CA PRO A 19 8.15 -7.13 -4.44
C PRO A 19 8.21 -5.79 -5.19
N ARG A 20 7.73 -5.75 -6.44
CA ARG A 20 7.65 -4.53 -7.26
C ARG A 20 6.43 -4.58 -8.18
N ASN A 21 5.93 -3.43 -8.61
CA ASN A 21 4.92 -3.32 -9.68
C ASN A 21 5.55 -3.25 -11.08
N GLU A 22 4.72 -3.10 -12.12
CA GLU A 22 5.13 -2.94 -13.54
C GLU A 22 6.14 -1.82 -13.78
N ARG A 23 6.13 -0.79 -12.92
CA ARG A 23 7.02 0.37 -13.01
C ARG A 23 8.33 0.16 -12.25
N GLY A 24 8.51 -1.02 -11.66
CA GLY A 24 9.66 -1.36 -10.85
C GLY A 24 9.66 -0.68 -9.47
N HIS A 25 8.53 -0.17 -8.97
CA HIS A 25 8.46 0.44 -7.64
C HIS A 25 7.93 -0.56 -6.61
N THR A 26 8.38 -0.44 -5.37
CA THR A 26 7.79 -1.11 -4.20
C THR A 26 6.54 -0.36 -3.74
N GLY A 27 5.63 -1.04 -3.02
CA GLY A 27 4.47 -0.38 -2.43
C GLY A 27 4.84 0.70 -1.41
N GLN A 28 5.98 0.54 -0.73
CA GLN A 28 6.50 1.51 0.22
C GLN A 28 7.00 2.79 -0.46
N GLU A 29 7.77 2.67 -1.55
CA GLU A 29 8.25 3.82 -2.34
C GLU A 29 7.07 4.63 -2.91
N ASP A 30 6.05 3.96 -3.47
CA ASP A 30 4.87 4.64 -4.00
C ASP A 30 4.02 5.29 -2.89
N PHE A 31 4.00 4.71 -1.69
CA PHE A 31 3.33 5.32 -0.53
C PHE A 31 4.08 6.57 -0.02
N GLU A 32 5.40 6.54 0.00
CA GLU A 32 6.22 7.72 0.34
C GLU A 32 6.02 8.84 -0.67
N TYR A 33 5.97 8.51 -1.95
CA TYR A 33 5.62 9.47 -3.00
C TYR A 33 4.20 10.04 -2.80
N PHE A 34 3.23 9.20 -2.47
CA PHE A 34 1.87 9.63 -2.14
C PHE A 34 1.85 10.60 -0.96
N CYS A 35 2.61 10.33 0.11
CA CYS A 35 2.73 11.22 1.26
C CYS A 35 3.36 12.57 0.89
N ALA A 36 4.44 12.55 0.10
CA ALA A 36 5.09 13.77 -0.38
C ALA A 36 4.15 14.60 -1.28
N TYR A 37 3.38 13.95 -2.14
CA TYR A 37 2.45 14.60 -3.06
C TYR A 37 1.22 15.19 -2.34
N THR A 38 0.65 14.47 -1.38
CA THR A 38 -0.59 14.90 -0.67
C THR A 38 -0.33 15.74 0.57
N GLY A 39 0.91 15.75 1.08
CA GLY A 39 1.24 16.35 2.37
C GLY A 39 0.77 15.50 3.57
N LEU A 40 0.40 14.24 3.37
CA LEU A 40 0.07 13.32 4.47
C LEU A 40 1.32 13.09 5.32
N ARG A 41 1.26 13.46 6.61
CA ARG A 41 2.33 13.28 7.58
C ARG A 41 1.75 12.80 8.89
N GLU A 42 2.37 11.78 9.48
CA GLU A 42 1.94 11.19 10.76
C GLU A 42 1.81 12.24 11.88
N ALA A 43 2.76 13.18 11.96
CA ALA A 43 2.75 14.25 12.95
C ALA A 43 1.48 15.14 12.90
N ASN A 44 0.81 15.21 11.74
CA ASN A 44 -0.37 16.05 11.55
C ASN A 44 -1.67 15.29 11.80
N VAL A 45 -1.70 13.99 11.53
CA VAL A 45 -2.94 13.17 11.55
C VAL A 45 -2.98 12.15 12.69
N GLY A 46 -1.84 11.91 13.35
CA GLY A 46 -1.67 10.88 14.37
C GLY A 46 -1.33 9.50 13.80
N ALA A 47 -0.71 8.66 14.63
CA ALA A 47 -0.21 7.34 14.27
C ALA A 47 -1.30 6.43 13.66
N ASP A 48 -2.48 6.39 14.28
CA ASP A 48 -3.56 5.49 13.83
C ASP A 48 -4.16 5.92 12.50
N ALA A 49 -4.39 7.21 12.30
CA ALA A 49 -4.91 7.73 11.03
C ALA A 49 -3.90 7.52 9.90
N PHE A 50 -2.61 7.71 10.18
CA PHE A 50 -1.54 7.43 9.23
C PHE A 50 -1.46 5.94 8.88
N ALA A 51 -1.57 5.06 9.89
CA ALA A 51 -1.57 3.61 9.69
C ALA A 51 -2.77 3.15 8.84
N TRP A 52 -3.98 3.68 9.10
CA TRP A 52 -5.15 3.40 8.26
C TRP A 52 -4.98 3.88 6.81
N ALA A 53 -4.42 5.07 6.61
CA ALA A 53 -4.13 5.58 5.27
C ALA A 53 -3.13 4.69 4.53
N LYS A 54 -2.06 4.28 5.21
CA LYS A 54 -1.05 3.37 4.66
C LYS A 54 -1.65 1.99 4.33
N LEU A 55 -2.45 1.43 5.23
CA LEU A 55 -3.13 0.15 5.02
C LEU A 55 -4.06 0.20 3.80
N ALA A 56 -4.88 1.24 3.69
CA ALA A 56 -5.79 1.43 2.56
C ALA A 56 -5.04 1.57 1.24
N PHE A 57 -3.97 2.37 1.23
CA PHE A 57 -3.11 2.57 0.05
C PHE A 57 -2.47 1.27 -0.40
N LEU A 58 -1.76 0.56 0.50
CA LEU A 58 -1.07 -0.68 0.16
C LEU A 58 -2.03 -1.78 -0.28
N SER A 59 -3.22 -1.85 0.30
CA SER A 59 -4.27 -2.78 -0.12
C SER A 59 -4.75 -2.50 -1.56
N ALA A 60 -4.87 -1.22 -1.94
CA ALA A 60 -5.22 -0.84 -3.30
C ALA A 60 -4.05 -1.07 -4.28
N TRP A 61 -2.83 -0.75 -3.85
CA TRP A 61 -1.61 -0.94 -4.61
C TRP A 61 -1.41 -2.41 -4.96
N ARG A 62 -1.57 -3.33 -3.99
CA ARG A 62 -1.49 -4.77 -4.20
C ARG A 62 -2.42 -5.26 -5.30
N ARG A 63 -3.71 -4.90 -5.21
CA ARG A 63 -4.72 -5.27 -6.22
C ARG A 63 -4.39 -4.76 -7.62
N ARG A 64 -3.68 -3.63 -7.73
CA ARG A 64 -3.23 -3.10 -9.01
C ARG A 64 -2.06 -3.89 -9.55
N ALA A 65 -1.06 -4.20 -8.71
CA ALA A 65 0.09 -5.01 -9.07
C ALA A 65 -0.31 -6.44 -9.48
N GLU A 66 -1.26 -7.06 -8.78
CA GLU A 66 -1.78 -8.39 -9.14
C GLU A 66 -2.50 -8.40 -10.51
N ARG A 67 -3.27 -7.35 -10.83
CA ARG A 67 -3.97 -7.24 -12.12
C ARG A 67 -3.03 -7.05 -13.30
N ALA A 68 -1.95 -6.34 -13.06
CA ALA A 68 -0.88 -6.11 -14.00
C ALA A 68 -0.20 -7.42 -14.43
N GLU A 69 0.22 -8.24 -13.45
CA GLU A 69 0.85 -9.54 -13.69
C GLU A 69 -0.04 -10.46 -14.55
N ILE A 70 -1.34 -10.54 -14.24
CA ILE A 70 -2.31 -11.36 -15.00
C ILE A 70 -2.47 -10.86 -16.45
N SER A 71 -2.31 -9.56 -16.69
CA SER A 71 -2.40 -8.98 -18.04
C SER A 71 -1.18 -9.32 -18.90
N ASP A 72 0.01 -9.34 -18.30
CA ASP A 72 1.25 -9.73 -18.98
C ASP A 72 1.25 -11.23 -19.32
N GLU A 73 0.77 -12.09 -18.42
CA GLU A 73 0.67 -13.55 -18.66
C GLU A 73 -0.31 -13.92 -19.79
N ARG A 74 -1.36 -13.12 -20.02
CA ARG A 74 -2.35 -13.36 -21.09
C ARG A 74 -1.95 -12.82 -22.45
N SER A 75 -0.83 -12.10 -22.52
CA SER A 75 -0.33 -11.47 -23.74
C SER A 75 0.80 -12.27 -24.41
N HIS A 76 1.16 -13.42 -23.84
CA HIS A 76 2.04 -14.45 -24.42
C HIS A 76 1.25 -15.68 -24.88
#